data_AF-A0A955X380-F1
#
_entry.id   AF-A0A955X380-F1
#
_cell.length_a   1.000
_cell.length_b   1.000
_cell.length_c   1.000
_cell.angle_alpha   90.00
_cell.angle_beta   90.00
_cell.angle_gamma   90.00
#
_symmetry.space_group_name_H-M   'P 1'
#
loop_
_entity.id
_entity.type
_entity.pdbx_description
1 polymer ?
#
loop_
_entity_poly.entity_id
_entity_poly.type
_entity_poly.pdbx_seq_one_letter_code
_entity_poly.pdbx_strand_id
1 'polypeptide(L)'
;DGRCAPEGSLGDAGPALDAGRDAGLADSGLEPDPLDGGLDAGVPDADPGDAGPPDAGDPWQARCQEPVAYPTSGWQARYFELQGSGPDFGPCAGVDDLPDEELAVLFDVDESPGGGLFDFGVSYTARRDVEAGVHTVWVDYDDGIRFYVDDVLAYEDWVHDATFGVTFRTPYLTAGPHDFRVELFDDEGQARLLMNWVRGCWELDVPDVGWVLSYYALTAQTALDINHCYGSEYVGTQELLDWDIAAGGAPAVLQALGVTDDYVTMARGLRELRGLTHFSARHDDGYRLFVDDIQRMGAWGVGAERNTQGSLHEVGTHELRLEKFDRADGDRLAFYYENVCDARPTLSTSEWWATYYPVIYTVNPESWTLNRGDCLGAEVIASATLSWTTIPTRVSGAGYQDRWGAEYFGDRFLGVSATVNVHHDDGLRVWSGTNLWYESWTAPQIVTDSFVLPPGSYRFRLEYFEHQGGEQLQMTW
;
A
#
# COMPACT_ATOMS: atom_id res chain seq x y z
N ASP A 1 -22.10 -5.09 53.78
CA ASP A 1 -23.33 -4.35 54.14
C ASP A 1 -24.14 -4.00 52.91
N GLY A 2 -25.32 -4.65 52.80
CA GLY A 2 -26.56 -4.23 52.10
C GLY A 2 -26.55 -3.98 50.57
N ARG A 3 -27.56 -4.35 49.77
CA ARG A 3 -28.83 -5.11 49.89
C ARG A 3 -29.25 -5.54 48.46
N CYS A 4 -30.05 -6.61 48.38
CA CYS A 4 -30.54 -7.29 47.17
C CYS A 4 -31.72 -6.62 46.43
N ALA A 5 -31.98 -7.16 45.22
CA ALA A 5 -32.97 -6.93 44.14
C ALA A 5 -34.49 -7.19 44.48
N PRO A 6 -35.41 -7.58 43.54
CA PRO A 6 -36.10 -6.88 42.40
C PRO A 6 -37.68 -6.98 42.46
N GLU A 7 -38.39 -6.62 41.37
CA GLU A 7 -39.70 -7.14 40.83
C GLU A 7 -40.90 -6.17 40.53
N GLY A 8 -41.54 -6.41 39.35
CA GLY A 8 -43.00 -6.36 39.04
C GLY A 8 -43.61 -5.07 38.41
N SER A 9 -44.66 -5.03 37.56
CA SER A 9 -45.44 -5.99 36.72
C SER A 9 -46.57 -5.23 35.96
N LEU A 10 -47.01 -5.72 34.79
CA LEU A 10 -48.39 -5.80 34.20
C LEU A 10 -49.19 -4.60 33.58
N GLY A 11 -49.74 -4.88 32.37
CA GLY A 11 -51.10 -4.55 31.85
C GLY A 11 -51.27 -3.24 31.03
N ASP A 12 -52.10 -3.11 29.98
CA ASP A 12 -53.08 -3.96 29.29
C ASP A 12 -53.65 -3.20 28.04
N ALA A 13 -54.29 -3.95 27.13
CA ALA A 13 -55.39 -3.60 26.20
C ALA A 13 -55.22 -2.68 24.95
N GLY A 14 -55.61 -3.23 23.78
CA GLY A 14 -55.94 -2.54 22.51
C GLY A 14 -57.33 -1.84 22.53
N PRO A 15 -57.93 -1.48 21.36
CA PRO A 15 -58.45 -2.50 20.43
C PRO A 15 -58.34 -2.18 18.93
N ALA A 16 -58.72 -3.20 18.14
CA ALA A 16 -58.86 -3.26 16.68
C ALA A 16 -60.18 -2.63 16.15
N LEU A 17 -60.33 -2.63 14.81
CA LEU A 17 -61.52 -2.78 13.94
C LEU A 17 -61.29 -1.98 12.64
N ASP A 18 -61.73 -2.33 11.42
CA ASP A 18 -62.26 -3.51 10.74
C ASP A 18 -62.37 -3.12 9.24
N ALA A 19 -62.43 -4.09 8.34
CA ALA A 19 -62.47 -3.98 6.89
C ALA A 19 -63.85 -3.57 6.33
N GLY A 20 -63.90 -3.09 5.07
CA GLY A 20 -65.15 -3.09 4.29
C GLY A 20 -65.24 -2.27 2.99
N ARG A 21 -65.01 -2.95 1.85
CA ARG A 21 -65.80 -3.00 0.57
C ARG A 21 -66.12 -1.76 -0.31
N ASP A 22 -65.78 -1.94 -1.60
CA ASP A 22 -66.49 -1.68 -2.88
C ASP A 22 -67.43 -0.47 -3.05
N ALA A 23 -67.15 0.37 -4.06
CA ALA A 23 -67.87 0.43 -5.35
C ALA A 23 -67.49 1.72 -6.11
N GLY A 24 -67.47 1.65 -7.45
CA GLY A 24 -66.88 2.68 -8.33
C GLY A 24 -67.74 3.91 -8.62
N LEU A 25 -67.16 4.86 -9.36
CA LEU A 25 -67.67 5.42 -10.63
C LEU A 25 -66.79 6.60 -11.12
N ALA A 26 -66.33 6.45 -12.35
CA ALA A 26 -66.15 7.44 -13.44
C ALA A 26 -65.68 8.89 -13.20
N ASP A 27 -64.55 9.17 -13.86
CA ASP A 27 -64.30 10.22 -14.88
C ASP A 27 -64.02 11.69 -14.47
N SER A 28 -62.93 12.16 -15.07
CA SER A 28 -62.60 13.51 -15.55
C SER A 28 -61.66 14.37 -14.71
N GLY A 29 -60.44 14.53 -15.22
CA GLY A 29 -59.45 15.47 -14.71
C GLY A 29 -58.08 15.27 -15.37
N LEU A 30 -57.95 15.79 -16.59
CA LEU A 30 -56.70 15.91 -17.34
C LEU A 30 -55.67 16.71 -16.52
N GLU A 31 -54.51 16.12 -16.24
CA GLU A 31 -53.19 16.77 -16.29
C GLU A 31 -52.14 15.75 -16.77
N PRO A 32 -51.22 16.10 -17.70
CA PRO A 32 -50.20 15.19 -18.19
C PRO A 32 -48.99 15.14 -17.23
N ASP A 33 -48.63 13.94 -16.79
CA ASP A 33 -47.39 13.64 -16.07
C ASP A 33 -46.23 13.49 -17.09
N PRO A 34 -45.06 14.12 -16.91
CA PRO A 34 -43.98 14.09 -17.89
C PRO A 34 -42.93 13.04 -17.51
N LEU A 35 -43.24 11.74 -17.67
CA LEU A 35 -42.25 10.66 -17.57
C LEU A 35 -42.67 9.49 -18.46
N ASP A 36 -42.42 9.62 -19.77
CA ASP A 36 -42.28 8.46 -20.65
C ASP A 36 -41.09 8.75 -21.59
N GLY A 37 -39.90 8.57 -21.06
CA GLY A 37 -38.64 8.64 -21.78
C GLY A 37 -38.26 7.25 -22.27
N GLY A 38 -39.14 6.62 -23.05
CA GLY A 38 -38.77 5.46 -23.86
C GLY A 38 -37.72 5.91 -24.88
N LEU A 39 -36.54 5.31 -24.81
CA LEU A 39 -35.52 5.44 -25.83
C LEU A 39 -36.10 4.87 -27.13
N ASP A 40 -36.41 5.75 -28.08
CA ASP A 40 -36.68 5.41 -29.47
C ASP A 40 -35.36 4.95 -30.10
N ALA A 41 -34.99 3.69 -29.86
CA ALA A 41 -34.00 3.00 -30.66
C ALA A 41 -34.57 2.88 -32.07
N GLY A 42 -34.03 3.66 -33.00
CA GLY A 42 -34.49 3.72 -34.38
C GLY A 42 -34.59 2.33 -35.01
N VAL A 43 -35.83 1.88 -35.22
CA VAL A 43 -36.15 0.63 -35.91
C VAL A 43 -35.83 0.81 -37.41
N PRO A 44 -34.97 -0.03 -38.03
CA PRO A 44 -34.82 -0.05 -39.48
C PRO A 44 -35.96 -0.83 -40.13
N ASP A 45 -36.34 -0.35 -41.32
CA ASP A 45 -37.38 -0.89 -42.19
C ASP A 45 -37.08 -2.36 -42.57
N ALA A 46 -37.87 -3.30 -42.06
CA ALA A 46 -37.78 -4.71 -42.40
C ALA A 46 -38.65 -5.02 -43.64
N ASP A 47 -38.04 -5.05 -44.82
CA ASP A 47 -38.66 -5.67 -46.00
C ASP A 47 -38.18 -7.14 -46.13
N PRO A 48 -39.05 -8.15 -45.89
CA PRO A 48 -38.66 -9.55 -45.94
C PRO A 48 -38.69 -10.03 -47.39
N GLY A 49 -37.68 -9.68 -48.18
CA GLY A 49 -37.76 -9.93 -49.62
C GLY A 49 -36.53 -9.75 -50.48
N ASP A 50 -35.30 -9.81 -49.94
CA ASP A 50 -34.11 -9.82 -50.82
C ASP A 50 -33.15 -10.97 -50.49
N ALA A 51 -32.93 -11.82 -51.49
CA ALA A 51 -31.99 -12.94 -51.49
C ALA A 51 -30.88 -12.68 -52.53
N GLY A 52 -30.39 -11.44 -52.59
CA GLY A 52 -29.17 -11.04 -53.27
C GLY A 52 -27.91 -11.26 -52.40
N PRO A 53 -26.70 -11.29 -53.00
CA PRO A 53 -25.45 -11.22 -52.24
C PRO A 53 -25.43 -9.94 -51.39
N PRO A 54 -24.78 -9.94 -50.21
CA PRO A 54 -24.93 -8.89 -49.21
C PRO A 54 -24.62 -7.51 -49.80
N ASP A 55 -25.65 -6.66 -49.82
CA ASP A 55 -25.54 -5.29 -50.31
C ASP A 55 -24.77 -4.44 -49.29
N ALA A 56 -23.84 -3.64 -49.79
CA ALA A 56 -23.12 -2.63 -49.03
C ALA A 56 -24.11 -1.53 -48.57
N GLY A 57 -24.72 -1.70 -47.40
CA GLY A 57 -25.79 -0.80 -46.96
C GLY A 57 -26.16 -0.80 -45.48
N ASP A 58 -25.57 -1.65 -44.64
CA ASP A 58 -25.71 -1.51 -43.18
C ASP A 58 -24.58 -0.61 -42.63
N PRO A 59 -24.87 0.64 -42.22
CA PRO A 59 -23.85 1.54 -41.66
C PRO A 59 -23.21 0.99 -40.38
N TRP A 60 -23.84 0.02 -39.70
CA TRP A 60 -23.35 -0.56 -38.44
C TRP A 60 -22.23 -1.58 -38.67
N GLN A 61 -22.40 -2.53 -39.59
CA GLN A 61 -21.41 -3.57 -39.87
C GLN A 61 -20.21 -3.06 -40.70
N ALA A 62 -20.40 -2.05 -41.56
CA ALA A 62 -19.30 -1.46 -42.34
C ALA A 62 -18.20 -0.87 -41.45
N ARG A 63 -18.57 -0.36 -40.27
CA ARG A 63 -17.64 0.22 -39.28
C ARG A 63 -16.75 -0.80 -38.59
N CYS A 64 -17.03 -2.10 -38.73
CA CYS A 64 -16.12 -3.14 -38.22
C CYS A 64 -14.71 -3.06 -38.81
N GLN A 65 -14.55 -2.45 -39.99
CA GLN A 65 -13.22 -2.23 -40.62
C GLN A 65 -12.51 -0.97 -40.11
N GLU A 66 -13.18 -0.11 -39.34
CA GLU A 66 -12.57 1.08 -38.75
C GLU A 66 -11.61 0.68 -37.62
N PRO A 67 -10.52 1.43 -37.41
CA PRO A 67 -9.70 1.29 -36.21
C PRO A 67 -10.54 1.49 -34.95
N VAL A 68 -10.20 0.75 -33.88
CA VAL A 68 -10.81 0.97 -32.57
C VAL A 68 -10.54 2.41 -32.11
N ALA A 69 -11.60 3.12 -31.75
CA ALA A 69 -11.51 4.49 -31.26
C ALA A 69 -11.72 4.54 -29.75
N TYR A 70 -11.06 5.50 -29.11
CA TYR A 70 -11.24 5.83 -27.70
C TYR A 70 -11.80 7.25 -27.61
N PRO A 71 -13.11 7.44 -27.79
CA PRO A 71 -13.72 8.77 -27.76
C PRO A 71 -13.54 9.41 -26.38
N THR A 72 -13.32 10.73 -26.36
CA THR A 72 -13.14 11.50 -25.11
C THR A 72 -14.47 11.83 -24.40
N SER A 73 -15.59 11.55 -25.06
CA SER A 73 -16.95 11.68 -24.53
C SER A 73 -17.78 10.51 -25.05
N GLY A 74 -18.63 9.93 -24.20
CA GLY A 74 -19.35 8.71 -24.55
C GLY A 74 -18.44 7.50 -24.79
N TRP A 75 -19.00 6.39 -25.26
CA TRP A 75 -18.30 5.13 -25.48
C TRP A 75 -18.43 4.68 -26.93
N GLN A 76 -17.40 4.07 -27.49
CA GLN A 76 -17.56 3.23 -28.67
C GLN A 76 -17.89 1.81 -28.23
N ALA A 77 -19.00 1.25 -28.70
CA ALA A 77 -19.38 -0.13 -28.48
C ALA A 77 -19.13 -0.93 -29.76
N ARG A 78 -18.26 -1.93 -29.71
CA ARG A 78 -18.00 -2.86 -30.82
C ARG A 78 -18.55 -4.24 -30.47
N TYR A 79 -19.50 -4.70 -31.27
CA TYR A 79 -20.21 -5.97 -31.06
C TYR A 79 -19.57 -7.10 -31.87
N PHE A 80 -19.59 -8.30 -31.30
CA PHE A 80 -19.01 -9.51 -31.87
C PHE A 80 -19.99 -10.66 -31.74
N GLU A 81 -20.02 -11.54 -32.74
CA GLU A 81 -20.63 -12.87 -32.58
C GLU A 81 -19.73 -13.71 -31.66
N LEU A 82 -20.29 -14.55 -30.80
CA LEU A 82 -19.49 -15.52 -30.04
C LEU A 82 -19.08 -16.72 -30.91
N GLN A 83 -17.90 -17.27 -30.65
CA GLN A 83 -17.41 -18.46 -31.36
C GLN A 83 -17.92 -19.74 -30.72
N GLY A 84 -18.94 -20.35 -31.33
CA GLY A 84 -19.52 -21.59 -30.80
C GLY A 84 -20.34 -21.30 -29.54
N SER A 85 -20.32 -22.22 -28.56
CA SER A 85 -21.03 -22.10 -27.29
C SER A 85 -20.11 -21.63 -26.15
N GLY A 86 -19.30 -20.60 -26.41
CA GLY A 86 -18.27 -20.17 -25.47
C GLY A 86 -17.89 -18.70 -25.64
N PRO A 87 -17.19 -18.12 -24.66
CA PRO A 87 -17.07 -16.67 -24.49
C PRO A 87 -15.98 -16.04 -25.39
N ASP A 88 -15.57 -16.74 -26.44
CA ASP A 88 -14.52 -16.28 -27.34
C ASP A 88 -15.12 -15.36 -28.40
N PHE A 89 -14.64 -14.12 -28.48
CA PHE A 89 -15.12 -13.16 -29.47
C PHE A 89 -14.79 -13.64 -30.89
N GLY A 90 -15.80 -13.61 -31.75
CA GLY A 90 -15.75 -13.97 -33.16
C GLY A 90 -15.64 -12.76 -34.08
N PRO A 91 -16.21 -12.80 -35.29
CA PRO A 91 -16.22 -11.67 -36.19
C PRO A 91 -17.02 -10.50 -35.59
N CYS A 92 -16.58 -9.28 -35.91
CA CYS A 92 -17.32 -8.07 -35.56
C CYS A 92 -18.66 -8.04 -36.30
N ALA A 93 -19.73 -7.86 -35.54
CA ALA A 93 -21.09 -7.76 -36.03
C ALA A 93 -21.50 -6.30 -36.30
N GLY A 94 -20.96 -5.35 -35.52
CA GLY A 94 -21.15 -3.92 -35.78
C GLY A 94 -20.47 -3.00 -34.76
N VAL A 95 -20.54 -1.69 -35.02
CA VAL A 95 -19.98 -0.64 -34.13
C VAL A 95 -20.98 0.48 -33.93
N ASP A 96 -21.26 0.79 -32.66
CA ASP A 96 -22.12 1.90 -32.23
C ASP A 96 -21.35 2.90 -31.36
N ASP A 97 -21.85 4.14 -31.27
CA ASP A 97 -21.31 5.17 -30.39
C ASP A 97 -22.38 5.56 -29.36
N LEU A 98 -22.15 5.19 -28.10
CA LEU A 98 -23.01 5.52 -26.97
C LEU A 98 -22.67 6.93 -26.50
N PRO A 99 -23.63 7.89 -26.53
CA PRO A 99 -23.35 9.28 -26.18
C PRO A 99 -23.21 9.51 -24.67
N ASP A 100 -23.72 8.60 -23.85
CA ASP A 100 -23.73 8.72 -22.40
C ASP A 100 -22.35 8.45 -21.80
N GLU A 101 -21.98 9.24 -20.78
CA GLU A 101 -20.69 9.09 -20.09
C GLU A 101 -20.68 7.87 -19.17
N GLU A 102 -21.82 7.56 -18.57
CA GLU A 102 -22.01 6.37 -17.73
C GLU A 102 -22.22 5.14 -18.61
N LEU A 103 -21.50 4.05 -18.32
CA LEU A 103 -21.70 2.78 -19.02
C LEU A 103 -22.80 1.99 -18.28
N ALA A 104 -24.04 2.24 -18.68
CA ALA A 104 -25.24 1.64 -18.12
C ALA A 104 -26.09 1.03 -19.24
N VAL A 105 -25.83 -0.24 -19.56
CA VAL A 105 -26.49 -0.96 -20.64
C VAL A 105 -27.25 -2.16 -20.09
N LEU A 106 -28.48 -2.32 -20.57
CA LEU A 106 -29.36 -3.45 -20.28
C LEU A 106 -29.90 -3.97 -21.61
N PHE A 107 -29.76 -5.26 -21.86
CA PHE A 107 -30.34 -5.94 -23.01
C PHE A 107 -31.38 -6.94 -22.48
N ASP A 108 -32.65 -6.74 -22.86
CA ASP A 108 -33.71 -7.70 -22.53
C ASP A 108 -33.68 -8.89 -23.51
N VAL A 109 -34.34 -10.00 -23.16
CA VAL A 109 -34.35 -11.26 -23.94
C VAL A 109 -34.84 -11.10 -25.39
N ASP A 110 -35.58 -10.03 -25.67
CA ASP A 110 -36.13 -9.69 -26.99
C ASP A 110 -35.40 -8.50 -27.64
N GLU A 111 -34.44 -7.87 -26.95
CA GLU A 111 -33.68 -6.70 -27.40
C GLU A 111 -32.21 -7.08 -27.65
N SER A 112 -31.97 -7.68 -28.82
CA SER A 112 -30.62 -7.98 -29.27
C SER A 112 -29.93 -6.72 -29.82
N PRO A 113 -28.64 -6.48 -29.50
CA PRO A 113 -27.89 -5.41 -30.12
C PRO A 113 -27.87 -5.57 -31.65
N GLY A 114 -28.27 -4.51 -32.37
CA GLY A 114 -28.24 -4.43 -33.83
C GLY A 114 -29.09 -5.47 -34.58
N GLY A 115 -30.18 -5.97 -33.98
CA GLY A 115 -31.26 -6.64 -34.72
C GLY A 115 -31.13 -8.15 -34.95
N GLY A 116 -30.44 -8.88 -34.06
CA GLY A 116 -30.50 -10.34 -34.05
C GLY A 116 -29.37 -11.11 -33.36
N LEU A 117 -28.47 -10.45 -32.63
CA LEU A 117 -27.42 -11.11 -31.84
C LEU A 117 -27.98 -11.63 -30.51
N PHE A 118 -28.16 -12.95 -30.41
CA PHE A 118 -28.63 -13.60 -29.18
C PHE A 118 -27.49 -13.95 -28.23
N ASP A 119 -26.36 -14.41 -28.78
CA ASP A 119 -25.12 -14.67 -28.05
C ASP A 119 -24.05 -13.74 -28.61
N PHE A 120 -23.48 -12.89 -27.76
CA PHE A 120 -22.63 -11.81 -28.23
C PHE A 120 -21.52 -11.42 -27.27
N GLY A 121 -20.48 -10.81 -27.87
CA GLY A 121 -19.45 -10.08 -27.16
C GLY A 121 -19.56 -8.59 -27.46
N VAL A 122 -19.21 -7.73 -26.50
CA VAL A 122 -19.08 -6.28 -26.72
C VAL A 122 -17.78 -5.78 -26.12
N SER A 123 -17.04 -4.98 -26.89
CA SER A 123 -15.92 -4.18 -26.40
C SER A 123 -16.32 -2.71 -26.37
N TYR A 124 -16.45 -2.15 -25.17
CA TYR A 124 -16.67 -0.73 -24.93
C TYR A 124 -15.32 -0.03 -24.75
N THR A 125 -15.04 1.02 -25.51
CA THR A 125 -13.81 1.81 -25.40
C THR A 125 -14.07 3.29 -25.22
N ALA A 126 -13.27 3.92 -24.36
CA ALA A 126 -13.38 5.33 -24.01
C ALA A 126 -12.01 5.87 -23.55
N ARG A 127 -11.72 7.14 -23.87
CA ARG A 127 -10.62 7.87 -23.24
C ARG A 127 -11.21 8.82 -22.21
N ARG A 128 -10.71 8.79 -20.97
CA ARG A 128 -11.16 9.69 -19.91
C ARG A 128 -9.98 10.33 -19.22
N ASP A 129 -10.08 11.63 -18.99
CA ASP A 129 -9.20 12.30 -18.06
C ASP A 129 -9.58 11.86 -16.65
N VAL A 130 -8.63 11.27 -15.92
CA VAL A 130 -8.80 10.91 -14.52
C VAL A 130 -7.85 11.70 -13.64
N GLU A 131 -8.22 11.82 -12.37
CA GLU A 131 -7.33 12.35 -11.35
C GLU A 131 -6.22 11.35 -11.04
N ALA A 132 -5.08 11.82 -10.52
CA ALA A 132 -4.06 10.89 -10.06
C ALA A 132 -4.59 10.06 -8.87
N GLY A 133 -4.37 8.75 -8.91
CA GLY A 133 -4.73 7.84 -7.84
C GLY A 133 -5.31 6.52 -8.33
N VAL A 134 -5.75 5.73 -7.37
CA VAL A 134 -6.52 4.50 -7.61
C VAL A 134 -8.00 4.85 -7.65
N HIS A 135 -8.74 4.24 -8.58
CA HIS A 135 -10.18 4.38 -8.69
C HIS A 135 -10.86 3.09 -8.28
N THR A 136 -11.93 3.21 -7.52
CA THR A 136 -12.81 2.12 -7.16
C THR A 136 -13.89 2.02 -8.22
N VAL A 137 -13.96 0.88 -8.90
CA VAL A 137 -14.98 0.58 -9.90
C VAL A 137 -16.05 -0.28 -9.24
N TRP A 138 -17.31 0.12 -9.40
CA TRP A 138 -18.48 -0.68 -9.08
C TRP A 138 -19.07 -1.22 -10.38
N VAL A 139 -19.38 -2.51 -10.42
CA VAL A 139 -19.96 -3.13 -11.60
C VAL A 139 -20.98 -4.20 -11.28
N ASP A 140 -22.06 -4.18 -12.04
CA ASP A 140 -23.06 -5.25 -12.16
C ASP A 140 -22.99 -5.75 -13.60
N TYR A 141 -22.84 -7.06 -13.80
CA TYR A 141 -22.68 -7.63 -15.13
C TYR A 141 -23.31 -9.03 -15.26
N ASP A 142 -23.70 -9.37 -16.49
CA ASP A 142 -24.31 -10.64 -16.90
C ASP A 142 -24.00 -10.79 -18.41
N ASP A 143 -23.21 -11.76 -18.88
CA ASP A 143 -22.50 -12.82 -18.15
C ASP A 143 -21.12 -12.36 -17.63
N GLY A 144 -20.07 -12.37 -18.46
CA GLY A 144 -18.68 -12.21 -18.03
C GLY A 144 -18.06 -10.89 -18.45
N ILE A 145 -17.11 -10.38 -17.65
CA ILE A 145 -16.48 -9.07 -17.84
C ILE A 145 -14.95 -9.10 -17.78
N ARG A 146 -14.31 -8.26 -18.59
CA ARG A 146 -12.92 -7.84 -18.43
C ARG A 146 -12.82 -6.33 -18.45
N PHE A 147 -12.00 -5.78 -17.57
CA PHE A 147 -11.75 -4.35 -17.48
C PHE A 147 -10.26 -4.04 -17.62
N TYR A 148 -9.95 -3.16 -18.56
CA TYR A 148 -8.60 -2.74 -18.88
C TYR A 148 -8.45 -1.22 -18.72
N VAL A 149 -7.29 -0.79 -18.24
CA VAL A 149 -6.83 0.60 -18.29
C VAL A 149 -5.45 0.63 -18.93
N ASP A 150 -5.26 1.45 -19.96
CA ASP A 150 -4.04 1.53 -20.76
C ASP A 150 -3.51 0.15 -21.21
N ASP A 151 -4.44 -0.69 -21.68
CA ASP A 151 -4.21 -2.09 -22.08
C ASP A 151 -3.73 -3.05 -20.97
N VAL A 152 -3.67 -2.60 -19.71
CA VAL A 152 -3.41 -3.45 -18.55
C VAL A 152 -4.73 -4.01 -18.02
N LEU A 153 -4.83 -5.35 -17.93
CA LEU A 153 -5.98 -6.03 -17.33
C LEU A 153 -6.01 -5.74 -15.82
N ALA A 154 -7.01 -4.97 -15.38
CA ALA A 154 -7.18 -4.63 -13.97
C ALA A 154 -8.15 -5.58 -13.26
N TYR A 155 -9.14 -6.10 -13.97
CA TYR A 155 -10.11 -7.07 -13.44
C TYR A 155 -10.63 -8.00 -14.52
N GLU A 156 -10.84 -9.26 -14.16
CA GLU A 156 -11.41 -10.29 -15.02
C GLU A 156 -12.31 -11.20 -14.19
N ASP A 157 -13.52 -11.41 -14.69
CA ASP A 157 -14.38 -12.52 -14.33
C ASP A 157 -15.06 -13.02 -15.63
N TRP A 158 -14.39 -13.95 -16.31
CA TRP A 158 -14.75 -14.36 -17.67
C TRP A 158 -15.47 -15.72 -17.67
N VAL A 159 -16.60 -15.78 -16.97
CA VAL A 159 -17.43 -16.98 -16.78
C VAL A 159 -18.89 -16.67 -17.08
N HIS A 160 -19.65 -17.70 -17.46
CA HIS A 160 -21.10 -17.61 -17.69
C HIS A 160 -21.83 -17.67 -16.35
N ASP A 161 -22.06 -16.50 -15.75
CA ASP A 161 -22.82 -16.29 -14.52
C ASP A 161 -23.19 -14.80 -14.36
N ALA A 162 -24.34 -14.53 -13.75
CA ALA A 162 -24.78 -13.18 -13.44
C ALA A 162 -24.20 -12.73 -12.08
N THR A 163 -23.39 -11.66 -12.07
CA THR A 163 -22.76 -11.16 -10.84
C THR A 163 -23.06 -9.69 -10.60
N PHE A 164 -23.59 -9.38 -9.40
CA PHE A 164 -24.01 -8.03 -9.02
C PHE A 164 -23.32 -7.55 -7.74
N GLY A 165 -23.05 -6.25 -7.68
CA GLY A 165 -22.44 -5.56 -6.54
C GLY A 165 -20.94 -5.74 -6.46
N VAL A 166 -20.26 -6.02 -7.57
CA VAL A 166 -18.81 -6.22 -7.58
C VAL A 166 -18.12 -4.89 -7.43
N THR A 167 -17.05 -4.87 -6.63
CA THR A 167 -16.16 -3.72 -6.50
C THR A 167 -14.72 -4.18 -6.71
N PHE A 168 -14.00 -3.49 -7.59
CA PHE A 168 -12.56 -3.69 -7.79
C PHE A 168 -11.86 -2.35 -7.96
N ARG A 169 -10.55 -2.37 -8.24
CA ARG A 169 -9.74 -1.16 -8.33
C ARG A 169 -8.88 -1.12 -9.58
N THR A 170 -8.59 0.09 -10.03
CA THR A 170 -7.57 0.33 -11.07
C THR A 170 -6.16 0.18 -10.48
N PRO A 171 -5.14 -0.02 -11.33
CA PRO A 171 -3.77 0.37 -10.98
C PRO A 171 -3.69 1.86 -10.58
N TYR A 172 -2.57 2.28 -10.01
CA TYR A 172 -2.32 3.71 -9.79
C TYR A 172 -2.26 4.43 -11.15
N LEU A 173 -3.18 5.36 -11.37
CA LEU A 173 -3.24 6.18 -12.57
C LEU A 173 -2.60 7.53 -12.31
N THR A 174 -1.87 8.06 -13.30
CA THR A 174 -1.40 9.44 -13.27
C THR A 174 -2.55 10.40 -13.56
N ALA A 175 -2.41 11.68 -13.22
CA ALA A 175 -3.41 12.66 -13.64
C ALA A 175 -3.36 12.85 -15.17
N GLY A 176 -4.52 12.85 -15.82
CA GLY A 176 -4.64 13.07 -17.26
C GLY A 176 -5.38 11.93 -17.99
N PRO A 177 -5.21 11.82 -19.32
CA PRO A 177 -6.00 10.92 -20.13
C PRO A 177 -5.52 9.47 -20.00
N HIS A 178 -6.47 8.57 -19.76
CA HIS A 178 -6.28 7.13 -19.72
C HIS A 178 -7.28 6.42 -20.65
N ASP A 179 -6.85 5.32 -21.26
CA ASP A 179 -7.67 4.51 -22.17
C ASP A 179 -8.36 3.38 -21.40
N PHE A 180 -9.69 3.40 -21.40
CA PHE A 180 -10.53 2.38 -20.76
C PHE A 180 -11.08 1.43 -21.83
N ARG A 181 -10.96 0.13 -21.59
CA ARG A 181 -11.64 -0.90 -22.37
C ARG A 181 -12.40 -1.83 -21.41
N VAL A 182 -13.69 -2.02 -21.66
CA VAL A 182 -14.52 -2.99 -20.95
C VAL A 182 -15.02 -3.99 -21.97
N GLU A 183 -14.73 -5.26 -21.75
CA GLU A 183 -15.28 -6.35 -22.56
C GLU A 183 -16.37 -7.03 -21.75
N LEU A 184 -17.51 -7.31 -22.39
CA LEU A 184 -18.63 -8.08 -21.88
C LEU A 184 -18.88 -9.24 -22.85
N PHE A 185 -19.26 -10.41 -22.37
CA PHE A 185 -20.00 -11.37 -23.18
C PHE A 185 -21.30 -11.76 -22.51
N ASP A 186 -22.24 -12.21 -23.32
CA ASP A 186 -23.52 -12.79 -22.93
C ASP A 186 -23.76 -14.04 -23.79
N ASP A 187 -24.04 -15.16 -23.13
CA ASP A 187 -24.30 -16.47 -23.75
C ASP A 187 -25.67 -16.96 -23.26
N GLU A 188 -26.74 -16.55 -23.97
CA GLU A 188 -28.16 -16.74 -23.62
C GLU A 188 -28.71 -15.81 -22.53
N GLY A 189 -29.88 -15.21 -22.78
CA GLY A 189 -30.71 -14.60 -21.74
C GLY A 189 -30.72 -13.08 -21.75
N GLN A 190 -30.61 -12.48 -20.56
CA GLN A 190 -30.57 -11.03 -20.40
C GLN A 190 -29.14 -10.62 -20.14
N ALA A 191 -28.64 -9.62 -20.88
CA ALA A 191 -27.31 -9.09 -20.65
C ALA A 191 -27.36 -7.78 -19.87
N ARG A 192 -26.38 -7.57 -19.00
CA ARG A 192 -26.28 -6.35 -18.19
C ARG A 192 -24.85 -5.88 -18.10
N LEU A 193 -24.68 -4.56 -18.13
CA LEU A 193 -23.46 -3.89 -17.70
C LEU A 193 -23.82 -2.54 -17.09
N LEU A 194 -23.84 -2.45 -15.77
CA LEU A 194 -23.90 -1.16 -15.07
C LEU A 194 -22.58 -0.93 -14.36
N MET A 195 -21.86 0.09 -14.80
CA MET A 195 -20.55 0.41 -14.26
C MET A 195 -20.45 1.89 -13.91
N ASN A 196 -19.86 2.15 -12.75
CA ASN A 196 -19.43 3.50 -12.40
C ASN A 196 -18.09 3.43 -11.64
N TRP A 197 -17.33 4.51 -11.63
CA TRP A 197 -16.10 4.58 -10.85
C TRP A 197 -16.01 5.88 -10.06
N VAL A 198 -15.37 5.80 -8.91
CA VAL A 198 -15.05 6.96 -8.07
C VAL A 198 -13.60 6.89 -7.66
N ARG A 199 -12.99 8.05 -7.42
CA ARG A 199 -11.65 8.10 -6.85
C ARG A 199 -11.63 7.41 -5.49
N GLY A 200 -10.64 6.56 -5.28
CA GLY A 200 -10.51 5.72 -4.10
C GLY A 200 -9.24 6.01 -3.28
N CYS A 201 -9.31 5.65 -2.00
CA CYS A 201 -8.21 5.69 -1.04
C CYS A 201 -7.88 4.30 -0.49
N TRP A 202 -8.69 3.31 -0.86
CA TRP A 202 -8.69 2.01 -0.24
C TRP A 202 -7.49 1.18 -0.70
N GLU A 203 -6.85 0.56 0.28
CA GLU A 203 -5.91 -0.58 0.26
C GLU A 203 -5.11 -0.74 -1.04
N LEU A 204 -4.40 0.29 -1.46
CA LEU A 204 -3.26 0.10 -2.34
C LEU A 204 -2.33 -0.95 -1.71
N ASP A 205 -1.73 -1.78 -2.58
CA ASP A 205 -0.61 -2.63 -2.19
C ASP A 205 0.44 -1.77 -1.49
N VAL A 206 0.84 -2.19 -0.29
CA VAL A 206 1.83 -1.46 0.49
C VAL A 206 3.18 -1.64 -0.18
N PRO A 207 3.80 -0.58 -0.70
CA PRO A 207 4.99 -0.73 -1.52
C PRO A 207 6.23 -1.02 -0.66
N ASP A 208 7.14 -1.83 -1.19
CA ASP A 208 8.50 -2.08 -0.65
C ASP A 208 9.47 -0.92 -0.91
N VAL A 209 9.15 -0.09 -1.90
CA VAL A 209 9.86 1.16 -2.23
C VAL A 209 8.86 2.32 -2.24
N GLY A 210 9.17 3.37 -1.49
CA GLY A 210 8.31 4.55 -1.42
C GLY A 210 7.16 4.42 -0.42
N TRP A 211 6.15 5.23 -0.59
CA TRP A 211 4.96 5.32 0.24
C TRP A 211 3.72 5.47 -0.63
N VAL A 212 2.64 4.84 -0.19
CA VAL A 212 1.29 5.23 -0.59
C VAL A 212 0.77 6.21 0.44
N LEU A 213 0.20 7.32 -0.01
CA LEU A 213 -0.53 8.27 0.81
C LEU A 213 -2.01 8.21 0.43
N SER A 214 -2.88 8.13 1.43
CA SER A 214 -4.31 8.23 1.28
C SER A 214 -4.83 9.38 2.14
N TYR A 215 -5.72 10.19 1.59
CA TYR A 215 -6.27 11.36 2.26
C TYR A 215 -7.74 11.16 2.61
N TYR A 216 -8.09 11.48 3.83
CA TYR A 216 -9.43 11.29 4.37
C TYR A 216 -9.90 12.54 5.12
N ALA A 217 -11.21 12.67 5.31
CA ALA A 217 -11.76 13.72 6.16
C ALA A 217 -11.41 13.52 7.64
N LEU A 218 -11.19 14.63 8.33
CA LEU A 218 -11.06 14.70 9.78
C LEU A 218 -12.41 15.11 10.38
N THR A 219 -12.94 14.28 11.28
CA THR A 219 -14.17 14.63 12.01
C THR A 219 -13.92 15.76 13.01
N ALA A 220 -15.00 16.42 13.46
CA ALA A 220 -14.92 17.46 14.50
C ALA A 220 -14.31 16.99 15.84
N GLN A 221 -14.28 15.68 16.08
CA GLN A 221 -13.65 15.07 17.27
C GLN A 221 -12.22 14.62 17.02
N THR A 222 -11.57 15.11 15.96
CA THR A 222 -10.21 14.73 15.54
C THR A 222 -10.06 13.24 15.23
N ALA A 223 -11.13 12.56 14.82
CA ALA A 223 -11.07 11.17 14.37
C ALA A 223 -11.01 11.12 12.83
N LEU A 224 -10.21 10.18 12.32
CA LEU A 224 -10.20 9.80 10.91
C LEU A 224 -11.58 9.28 10.49
N ASP A 225 -12.17 9.86 9.45
CA ASP A 225 -13.36 9.32 8.79
C ASP A 225 -12.94 8.45 7.60
N ILE A 226 -12.77 7.14 7.84
CA ILE A 226 -12.33 6.18 6.83
C ILE A 226 -13.30 6.07 5.63
N ASN A 227 -14.55 6.50 5.80
CA ASN A 227 -15.56 6.43 4.75
C ASN A 227 -15.58 7.67 3.85
N HIS A 228 -14.87 8.74 4.24
CA HIS A 228 -14.78 9.97 3.46
C HIS A 228 -13.36 10.14 2.92
N CYS A 229 -13.12 9.49 1.79
CA CYS A 229 -11.86 9.54 1.05
C CYS A 229 -11.81 10.75 0.11
N TYR A 230 -10.67 11.44 0.06
CA TYR A 230 -10.37 12.48 -0.93
C TYR A 230 -9.48 12.00 -2.08
N GLY A 231 -8.70 10.94 -1.86
CA GLY A 231 -7.89 10.31 -2.89
C GLY A 231 -6.57 9.77 -2.36
N SER A 232 -5.74 9.27 -3.27
CA SER A 232 -4.42 8.71 -2.94
C SER A 232 -3.33 9.21 -3.89
N GLU A 233 -2.08 9.18 -3.42
CA GLU A 233 -0.88 9.45 -4.21
C GLU A 233 0.26 8.46 -3.87
N TYR A 234 1.19 8.27 -4.80
CA TYR A 234 2.41 7.49 -4.57
C TYR A 234 3.65 8.40 -4.51
N VAL A 235 4.47 8.21 -3.49
CA VAL A 235 5.74 8.91 -3.30
C VAL A 235 6.88 7.90 -3.40
N GLY A 236 7.70 8.00 -4.45
CA GLY A 236 8.72 6.99 -4.77
C GLY A 236 9.97 6.95 -3.87
N THR A 237 10.11 7.87 -2.91
CA THR A 237 11.29 7.92 -2.04
C THR A 237 11.08 7.11 -0.76
N GLN A 238 12.05 6.26 -0.40
CA GLN A 238 12.02 5.50 0.85
C GLN A 238 12.15 6.40 2.08
N GLU A 239 12.97 7.44 1.95
CA GLU A 239 13.27 8.43 2.97
C GLU A 239 12.52 9.74 2.67
N LEU A 240 11.97 10.34 3.72
CA LEU A 240 11.30 11.66 3.76
C LEU A 240 9.89 11.70 3.17
N LEU A 241 8.90 11.47 4.05
CA LEU A 241 7.67 12.25 4.00
C LEU A 241 7.99 13.58 4.70
N ASP A 242 8.42 14.56 3.92
CA ASP A 242 8.82 15.89 4.40
C ASP A 242 8.08 16.97 3.62
N TRP A 243 7.06 17.54 4.25
CA TRP A 243 6.38 18.73 3.75
C TRP A 243 6.25 19.79 4.83
N ASP A 244 6.27 21.02 4.34
CA ASP A 244 6.13 22.25 5.11
C ASP A 244 5.18 23.14 4.32
N ILE A 245 3.91 23.11 4.70
CA ILE A 245 2.82 23.72 3.96
C ILE A 245 2.37 24.94 4.74
N ALA A 246 2.45 26.10 4.08
CA ALA A 246 2.05 27.36 4.68
C ALA A 246 0.53 27.40 4.98
N ALA A 247 0.14 28.29 5.89
CA ALA A 247 -1.24 28.39 6.34
C ALA A 247 -2.25 28.55 5.20
N GLY A 248 -3.33 27.76 5.25
CA GLY A 248 -4.35 27.70 4.20
C GLY A 248 -3.94 26.91 2.96
N GLY A 249 -2.94 26.03 3.08
CA GLY A 249 -2.52 25.10 2.05
C GLY A 249 -2.68 23.64 2.49
N ALA A 250 -2.73 22.72 1.52
CA ALA A 250 -2.77 21.28 1.74
C ALA A 250 -1.91 20.56 0.68
N PRO A 251 -1.68 19.24 0.75
CA PRO A 251 -1.17 18.47 -0.38
C PRO A 251 -1.95 18.78 -1.68
N ALA A 252 -1.28 18.75 -2.84
CA ALA A 252 -1.87 19.21 -4.12
C ALA A 252 -3.17 18.46 -4.49
N VAL A 253 -3.23 17.17 -4.16
CA VAL A 253 -4.45 16.33 -4.27
C VAL A 253 -5.65 16.94 -3.55
N LEU A 254 -5.44 17.51 -2.36
CA LEU A 254 -6.49 18.12 -1.55
C LEU A 254 -6.82 19.53 -2.04
N GLN A 255 -5.81 20.31 -2.44
CA GLN A 255 -6.04 21.65 -2.98
C GLN A 255 -6.93 21.64 -4.23
N ALA A 256 -6.77 20.64 -5.11
CA ALA A 256 -7.61 20.48 -6.30
C ALA A 256 -9.10 20.29 -5.98
N LEU A 257 -9.40 19.78 -4.78
CA LEU A 257 -10.76 19.55 -4.28
C LEU A 257 -11.26 20.71 -3.40
N GLY A 258 -10.47 21.77 -3.24
CA GLY A 258 -10.80 22.89 -2.35
C GLY A 258 -10.68 22.54 -0.87
N VAL A 259 -9.98 21.46 -0.52
CA VAL A 259 -9.68 21.08 0.87
C VAL A 259 -8.37 21.74 1.29
N THR A 260 -8.43 22.58 2.33
CA THR A 260 -7.25 23.27 2.89
C THR A 260 -6.91 22.80 4.30
N ASP A 261 -7.89 22.31 5.05
CA ASP A 261 -7.78 21.91 6.44
C ASP A 261 -8.73 20.72 6.69
N ASP A 262 -8.79 20.21 7.93
CA ASP A 262 -9.68 19.12 8.34
C ASP A 262 -9.50 17.82 7.55
N TYR A 263 -8.24 17.41 7.35
CA TYR A 263 -7.90 16.15 6.68
C TYR A 263 -6.94 15.29 7.49
N VAL A 264 -6.90 14.00 7.15
CA VAL A 264 -5.92 13.02 7.62
C VAL A 264 -5.16 12.49 6.43
N THR A 265 -3.84 12.51 6.51
CA THR A 265 -2.95 11.76 5.63
C THR A 265 -2.58 10.45 6.29
N MET A 266 -2.94 9.34 5.65
CA MET A 266 -2.49 8.01 6.01
C MET A 266 -1.39 7.59 5.04
N ALA A 267 -0.16 7.42 5.52
CA ALA A 267 0.95 6.94 4.70
C ALA A 267 1.30 5.49 5.06
N ARG A 268 1.48 4.61 4.06
CA ARG A 268 1.81 3.19 4.25
C ARG A 268 3.03 2.79 3.41
N GLY A 269 3.91 1.97 3.98
CA GLY A 269 5.09 1.43 3.29
C GLY A 269 5.71 0.25 4.04
N LEU A 270 6.20 -0.76 3.32
CA LEU A 270 6.92 -1.89 3.90
C LEU A 270 8.37 -1.47 4.18
N ARG A 271 8.87 -1.76 5.40
CA ARG A 271 10.23 -1.40 5.83
C ARG A 271 10.92 -2.56 6.51
N GLU A 272 12.18 -2.75 6.17
CA GLU A 272 13.05 -3.70 6.87
C GLU A 272 13.58 -3.06 8.15
N LEU A 273 13.10 -3.57 9.30
CA LEU A 273 13.64 -3.25 10.62
C LEU A 273 14.69 -4.29 10.97
N ARG A 274 15.87 -3.84 11.43
CA ARG A 274 17.02 -4.69 11.72
C ARG A 274 17.37 -4.69 13.20
N GLY A 275 16.38 -4.93 14.07
CA GLY A 275 16.49 -4.87 15.52
C GLY A 275 16.14 -3.48 16.05
N LEU A 276 17.02 -2.89 16.86
CA LEU A 276 16.82 -1.56 17.42
C LEU A 276 16.77 -0.48 16.31
N THR A 277 15.61 0.15 16.17
CA THR A 277 15.34 1.23 15.21
C THR A 277 14.89 2.48 15.96
N HIS A 278 15.44 3.64 15.58
CA HIS A 278 15.01 4.95 16.06
C HIS A 278 14.03 5.58 15.08
N PHE A 279 13.01 6.26 15.60
CA PHE A 279 12.01 6.98 14.82
C PHE A 279 11.89 8.43 15.33
N SER A 280 11.72 9.37 14.41
CA SER A 280 11.46 10.78 14.69
C SER A 280 10.42 11.31 13.72
N ALA A 281 9.46 12.09 14.22
CA ALA A 281 8.48 12.78 13.41
C ALA A 281 8.32 14.21 13.90
N ARG A 282 8.58 15.18 13.02
CA ARG A 282 8.17 16.57 13.20
C ARG A 282 6.79 16.74 12.60
N HIS A 283 5.81 17.23 13.35
CA HIS A 283 4.44 17.26 12.87
C HIS A 283 3.61 18.42 13.46
N ASP A 284 2.66 18.91 12.67
CA ASP A 284 1.64 19.89 13.03
C ASP A 284 0.36 19.55 12.22
N ASP A 285 -0.74 19.07 12.80
CA ASP A 285 -1.08 18.91 14.22
C ASP A 285 -0.65 17.54 14.80
N GLY A 286 -1.52 16.52 14.68
CA GLY A 286 -1.40 15.25 15.37
C GLY A 286 -0.79 14.17 14.49
N TYR A 287 -0.02 13.27 15.11
CA TYR A 287 0.69 12.19 14.42
C TYR A 287 0.66 10.89 15.21
N ARG A 288 0.58 9.76 14.51
CA ARG A 288 0.76 8.41 15.04
C ARG A 288 1.55 7.53 14.06
N LEU A 289 2.38 6.66 14.62
CA LEU A 289 3.06 5.57 13.92
C LEU A 289 2.53 4.24 14.42
N PHE A 290 2.17 3.39 13.47
CA PHE A 290 1.83 2.00 13.65
C PHE A 290 2.88 1.13 12.96
N VAL A 291 3.22 0.01 13.61
CA VAL A 291 4.04 -1.06 13.05
C VAL A 291 3.20 -2.33 13.14
N ASP A 292 2.84 -2.88 11.99
CA ASP A 292 1.89 -4.00 11.84
C ASP A 292 0.59 -3.76 12.63
N ASP A 293 -0.08 -2.64 12.34
CA ASP A 293 -1.31 -2.18 12.98
C ASP A 293 -1.25 -1.87 14.49
N ILE A 294 -0.12 -2.11 15.15
CA ILE A 294 0.08 -1.77 16.56
C ILE A 294 0.62 -0.34 16.64
N GLN A 295 -0.13 0.56 17.29
CA GLN A 295 0.36 1.91 17.55
C GLN A 295 1.60 1.84 18.47
N ARG A 296 2.76 2.26 17.96
CA ARG A 296 4.03 2.23 18.71
C ARG A 296 4.36 3.57 19.34
N MET A 297 4.02 4.67 18.67
CA MET A 297 4.27 6.02 19.16
C MET A 297 3.33 7.03 18.49
N GLY A 298 3.23 8.22 19.08
CA GLY A 298 2.43 9.31 18.53
C GLY A 298 2.01 10.31 19.58
N ALA A 299 1.55 11.46 19.09
CA ALA A 299 0.91 12.50 19.87
C ALA A 299 -0.32 12.98 19.08
N TRP A 300 -1.48 12.43 19.41
CA TRP A 300 -2.74 12.75 18.71
C TRP A 300 -3.47 13.89 19.41
N GLY A 301 -3.68 14.99 18.71
CA GLY A 301 -4.40 16.16 19.22
C GLY A 301 -3.91 17.45 18.55
N VAL A 302 -4.80 18.44 18.53
CA VAL A 302 -4.55 19.76 17.94
C VAL A 302 -3.46 20.49 18.72
N GLY A 303 -2.57 21.17 18.02
CA GLY A 303 -1.56 22.05 18.59
C GLY A 303 -0.36 22.21 17.67
N ALA A 304 0.31 23.36 17.84
CA ALA A 304 1.47 23.76 17.05
C ALA A 304 2.58 22.71 16.95
N GLU A 305 3.39 22.83 15.90
CA GLU A 305 4.50 21.95 15.54
C GLU A 305 5.32 21.37 16.70
N ARG A 306 5.50 20.04 16.69
CA ARG A 306 6.22 19.28 17.72
C ARG A 306 7.10 18.22 17.08
N ASN A 307 8.08 17.74 17.86
CA ASN A 307 8.88 16.57 17.52
C ASN A 307 8.54 15.41 18.45
N THR A 308 8.08 14.31 17.88
CA THR A 308 7.82 13.04 18.57
C THR A 308 8.91 12.04 18.20
N GLN A 309 9.51 11.42 19.22
CA GLN A 309 10.58 10.43 19.03
C GLN A 309 10.26 9.15 19.77
N GLY A 310 10.77 8.03 19.25
CA GLY A 310 10.63 6.74 19.87
C GLY A 310 11.63 5.74 19.34
N SER A 311 11.64 4.55 19.93
CA SER A 311 12.49 3.46 19.48
C SER A 311 11.73 2.15 19.64
N LEU A 312 12.04 1.21 18.77
CA LEU A 312 11.42 -0.10 18.72
C LEU A 312 12.49 -1.13 18.40
N HIS A 313 12.35 -2.34 18.94
CA HIS A 313 13.19 -3.47 18.60
C HIS A 313 12.31 -4.51 17.91
N GLU A 314 12.40 -4.59 16.59
CA GLU A 314 11.70 -5.58 15.76
C GLU A 314 12.63 -5.99 14.60
N VAL A 315 12.44 -7.20 14.07
CA VAL A 315 13.30 -7.77 13.03
C VAL A 315 12.44 -8.28 11.87
N GLY A 316 12.84 -7.90 10.66
CA GLY A 316 12.22 -8.33 9.41
C GLY A 316 11.48 -7.20 8.71
N THR A 317 10.66 -7.57 7.74
CA THR A 317 9.86 -6.64 6.96
C THR A 317 8.54 -6.37 7.68
N HIS A 318 8.28 -5.11 7.98
CA HIS A 318 7.08 -4.65 8.68
C HIS A 318 6.33 -3.62 7.85
N GLU A 319 5.01 -3.57 8.00
CA GLU A 319 4.25 -2.42 7.53
C GLU A 319 4.42 -1.26 8.51
N LEU A 320 4.93 -0.13 8.02
CA LEU A 320 4.78 1.15 8.71
C LEU A 320 3.53 1.85 8.19
N ARG A 321 2.62 2.19 9.10
CA ARG A 321 1.51 3.11 8.82
C ARG A 321 1.67 4.38 9.65
N LEU A 322 1.70 5.52 8.97
CA LEU A 322 1.64 6.84 9.59
C LEU A 322 0.23 7.39 9.44
N GLU A 323 -0.29 7.98 10.50
CA GLU A 323 -1.47 8.84 10.42
C GLU A 323 -1.08 10.22 10.90
N LYS A 324 -1.28 11.22 10.05
CA LYS A 324 -1.09 12.64 10.37
C LYS A 324 -2.40 13.35 10.08
N PHE A 325 -2.84 14.25 10.95
CA PHE A 325 -3.97 15.11 10.62
C PHE A 325 -3.63 16.59 10.65
N ASP A 326 -4.43 17.36 9.93
CA ASP A 326 -4.41 18.81 9.88
C ASP A 326 -5.78 19.36 10.26
N ARG A 327 -5.85 20.32 11.20
CA ARG A 327 -7.10 20.94 11.64
C ARG A 327 -7.24 22.38 11.14
N ALA A 328 -6.15 23.14 11.17
CA ALA A 328 -6.12 24.56 10.83
C ALA A 328 -4.67 25.04 10.67
N ASP A 329 -4.52 26.24 10.12
CA ASP A 329 -3.24 26.95 9.97
C ASP A 329 -2.29 26.22 9.01
N GLY A 330 -1.00 26.08 9.36
CA GLY A 330 -0.01 25.44 8.49
C GLY A 330 0.21 23.98 8.84
N ASP A 331 0.49 23.15 7.84
CA ASP A 331 0.75 21.72 8.00
C ASP A 331 2.26 21.43 7.98
N ARG A 332 2.73 20.69 8.98
CA ARG A 332 4.05 20.04 8.96
C ARG A 332 3.93 18.51 9.04
N LEU A 333 4.73 17.82 8.22
CA LEU A 333 5.20 16.46 8.51
C LEU A 333 6.65 16.30 8.05
N ALA A 334 7.53 15.80 8.91
CA ALA A 334 8.86 15.32 8.54
C ALA A 334 9.14 14.02 9.32
N PHE A 335 9.05 12.89 8.63
CA PHE A 335 9.29 11.57 9.23
C PHE A 335 10.66 10.99 8.87
N TYR A 336 11.33 10.44 9.87
CA TYR A 336 12.62 9.78 9.77
C TYR A 336 12.66 8.50 10.61
N TYR A 337 13.31 7.46 10.10
CA TYR A 337 13.67 6.27 10.86
C TYR A 337 15.08 5.81 10.50
N GLU A 338 15.78 5.20 11.45
CA GLU A 338 17.14 4.71 11.27
C GLU A 338 17.36 3.41 12.05
N ASN A 339 17.86 2.38 11.36
CA ASN A 339 18.36 1.17 12.02
C ASN A 339 19.70 1.50 12.69
N VAL A 340 19.77 1.33 14.01
CA VAL A 340 20.85 1.89 14.83
C VAL A 340 22.24 1.39 14.44
N CYS A 341 22.36 0.13 14.03
CA CYS A 341 23.65 -0.44 13.64
C CYS A 341 24.14 0.02 12.24
N ASP A 342 23.25 0.56 11.41
CA ASP A 342 23.59 1.09 10.09
C ASP A 342 24.06 2.56 10.14
N ALA A 343 23.74 3.24 11.25
CA ALA A 343 24.02 4.65 11.54
C ALA A 343 25.49 4.96 11.84
N ARG A 344 26.44 4.40 11.08
CA ARG A 344 27.87 4.55 11.38
C ARG A 344 28.30 6.03 11.26
N PRO A 345 28.76 6.67 12.36
CA PRO A 345 29.18 8.06 12.32
C PRO A 345 30.58 8.21 11.70
N THR A 346 30.98 9.46 11.46
CA THR A 346 32.38 9.79 11.16
C THR A 346 33.22 9.61 12.42
N LEU A 347 34.33 8.87 12.33
CA LEU A 347 35.20 8.54 13.46
C LEU A 347 36.54 9.28 13.35
N SER A 348 37.10 9.68 14.49
CA SER A 348 38.50 10.05 14.62
C SER A 348 39.41 8.81 14.73
N THR A 349 40.72 9.03 14.65
CA THR A 349 41.73 7.96 14.83
C THR A 349 41.85 7.46 16.27
N SER A 350 41.15 8.09 17.22
CA SER A 350 41.06 7.70 18.62
C SER A 350 39.67 7.20 19.02
N GLU A 351 38.86 6.79 18.05
CA GLU A 351 37.52 6.27 18.28
C GLU A 351 37.32 4.91 17.63
N TRP A 352 36.33 4.19 18.15
CA TRP A 352 35.76 2.99 17.56
C TRP A 352 34.25 3.15 17.45
N TRP A 353 33.66 2.63 16.38
CA TRP A 353 32.23 2.35 16.28
C TRP A 353 31.99 0.90 16.67
N ALA A 354 31.22 0.67 17.72
CA ALA A 354 30.81 -0.65 18.18
C ALA A 354 29.35 -0.90 17.84
N THR A 355 29.04 -2.08 17.32
CA THR A 355 27.69 -2.57 17.04
C THR A 355 27.52 -3.92 17.70
N TYR A 356 26.33 -4.21 18.23
CA TYR A 356 26.06 -5.36 19.06
C TYR A 356 24.92 -6.21 18.51
N TYR A 357 25.07 -7.53 18.56
CA TYR A 357 24.15 -8.48 17.94
C TYR A 357 23.97 -9.73 18.82
N PRO A 358 22.84 -10.45 18.73
CA PRO A 358 22.77 -11.84 19.14
C PRO A 358 23.70 -12.72 18.31
N VAL A 359 24.03 -13.90 18.83
CA VAL A 359 24.83 -14.89 18.11
C VAL A 359 23.98 -16.11 17.77
N ILE A 360 23.99 -16.49 16.50
CA ILE A 360 23.44 -17.76 16.00
C ILE A 360 24.52 -18.83 16.18
N TYR A 361 24.17 -19.88 16.93
CA TYR A 361 25.04 -21.01 17.22
C TYR A 361 24.53 -22.30 16.58
N THR A 362 25.39 -22.99 15.83
CA THR A 362 25.15 -24.37 15.38
C THR A 362 26.14 -25.31 16.03
N VAL A 363 25.70 -26.49 16.46
CA VAL A 363 26.56 -27.46 17.16
C VAL A 363 27.36 -28.34 16.18
N ASN A 364 26.77 -28.72 15.04
CA ASN A 364 27.36 -29.69 14.11
C ASN A 364 27.10 -29.31 12.64
N PRO A 365 28.10 -28.78 11.92
CA PRO A 365 29.39 -28.33 12.43
C PRO A 365 29.23 -27.16 13.42
N GLU A 366 30.18 -27.01 14.33
CA GLU A 366 30.23 -25.87 15.23
C GLU A 366 30.33 -24.58 14.40
N SER A 367 29.41 -23.63 14.62
CA SER A 367 29.53 -22.31 14.01
C SER A 367 28.93 -21.23 14.92
N TRP A 368 29.58 -20.06 14.88
CA TRP A 368 29.19 -18.86 15.61
C TRP A 368 29.04 -17.73 14.60
N THR A 369 27.82 -17.22 14.45
CA THR A 369 27.48 -16.19 13.47
C THR A 369 26.81 -15.00 14.14
N LEU A 370 27.36 -13.80 13.96
CA LEU A 370 26.70 -12.57 14.40
C LEU A 370 25.40 -12.37 13.62
N ASN A 371 24.27 -12.27 14.32
CA ASN A 371 22.97 -12.00 13.71
C ASN A 371 22.83 -10.52 13.34
N ARG A 372 23.45 -10.11 12.23
CA ARG A 372 23.47 -8.70 11.78
C ARG A 372 22.09 -8.13 11.40
N GLY A 373 21.08 -9.00 11.24
CA GLY A 373 19.69 -8.58 11.07
C GLY A 373 19.00 -8.16 12.36
N ASP A 374 19.63 -8.37 13.53
CA ASP A 374 19.06 -8.11 14.85
C ASP A 374 20.02 -7.25 15.67
N CYS A 375 20.00 -5.94 15.43
CA CYS A 375 20.82 -4.97 16.16
C CYS A 375 20.33 -4.82 17.61
N LEU A 376 21.18 -5.14 18.58
CA LEU A 376 20.92 -4.84 20.00
C LEU A 376 21.24 -3.39 20.35
N GLY A 377 22.10 -2.75 19.56
CA GLY A 377 22.46 -1.36 19.70
C GLY A 377 23.86 -1.07 19.18
N ALA A 378 24.25 0.19 19.26
CA ALA A 378 25.55 0.65 18.84
C ALA A 378 26.04 1.83 19.69
N GLU A 379 27.35 2.10 19.66
CA GLU A 379 27.96 3.24 20.34
C GLU A 379 29.33 3.63 19.76
N VAL A 380 29.71 4.89 19.96
CA VAL A 380 31.08 5.35 19.75
C VAL A 380 31.86 5.18 21.04
N ILE A 381 32.97 4.44 20.97
CA ILE A 381 33.93 4.28 22.06
C ILE A 381 35.07 5.27 21.82
N ALA A 382 35.15 6.30 22.66
CA ALA A 382 36.17 7.36 22.60
C ALA A 382 37.51 6.90 23.21
N SER A 383 38.11 5.88 22.61
CA SER A 383 39.42 5.35 22.99
C SER A 383 40.21 4.91 21.77
N ALA A 384 41.53 5.13 21.81
CA ALA A 384 42.43 4.59 20.81
C ALA A 384 42.39 3.06 20.83
N THR A 385 42.44 2.44 22.01
CA THR A 385 42.41 0.98 22.22
C THR A 385 41.00 0.47 22.52
N LEU A 386 40.74 -0.82 22.33
CA LEU A 386 39.54 -1.49 22.83
C LEU A 386 39.90 -2.22 24.11
N SER A 387 39.21 -1.95 25.21
CA SER A 387 39.44 -2.64 26.48
C SER A 387 38.19 -2.59 27.34
N TRP A 388 37.59 -3.74 27.60
CA TRP A 388 36.46 -3.88 28.51
C TRP A 388 36.47 -5.29 29.13
N THR A 389 35.91 -5.40 30.34
CA THR A 389 35.87 -6.64 31.15
C THR A 389 34.48 -6.85 31.77
N THR A 390 33.49 -6.15 31.25
CA THR A 390 32.10 -6.21 31.67
C THR A 390 31.25 -6.12 30.44
N ILE A 391 30.15 -6.86 30.40
CA ILE A 391 29.17 -6.78 29.33
C ILE A 391 28.79 -5.32 28.99
N PRO A 392 28.78 -4.94 27.70
CA PRO A 392 28.35 -3.62 27.28
C PRO A 392 26.91 -3.30 27.72
N THR A 393 26.66 -2.04 28.10
CA THR A 393 25.34 -1.60 28.60
C THR A 393 24.24 -1.73 27.54
N ARG A 394 24.59 -1.63 26.25
CA ARG A 394 23.65 -1.86 25.13
C ARG A 394 23.16 -3.30 25.08
N VAL A 395 24.06 -4.25 25.30
CA VAL A 395 23.76 -5.69 25.31
C VAL A 395 22.96 -6.07 26.55
N SER A 396 23.45 -5.71 27.73
CA SER A 396 22.77 -6.00 29.00
C SER A 396 21.41 -5.29 29.12
N GLY A 397 21.29 -4.07 28.59
CA GLY A 397 20.03 -3.33 28.49
C GLY A 397 19.01 -3.99 27.57
N ALA A 398 19.47 -4.75 26.55
CA ALA A 398 18.64 -5.59 25.71
C ALA A 398 18.31 -6.96 26.33
N GLY A 399 18.74 -7.22 27.58
CA GLY A 399 18.44 -8.43 28.33
C GLY A 399 19.37 -9.62 28.06
N TYR A 400 20.46 -9.43 27.32
CA TYR A 400 21.46 -10.46 27.06
C TYR A 400 22.49 -10.53 28.18
N GLN A 401 22.89 -11.74 28.55
CA GLN A 401 23.99 -12.02 29.48
C GLN A 401 25.10 -12.81 28.79
N ASP A 402 24.71 -13.73 27.90
CA ASP A 402 25.56 -14.61 27.13
C ASP A 402 25.05 -14.67 25.68
N ARG A 403 25.81 -15.29 24.76
CA ARG A 403 25.43 -15.48 23.34
C ARG A 403 25.14 -14.18 22.60
N TRP A 404 26.02 -13.23 22.76
CA TRP A 404 26.02 -11.96 22.05
C TRP A 404 27.39 -11.75 21.40
N GLY A 405 27.46 -10.82 20.45
CA GLY A 405 28.72 -10.46 19.83
C GLY A 405 28.72 -9.02 19.38
N ALA A 406 29.88 -8.58 18.90
CA ALA A 406 30.09 -7.21 18.47
C ALA A 406 30.91 -7.12 17.19
N GLU A 407 30.63 -6.09 16.40
CA GLU A 407 31.57 -5.60 15.39
C GLU A 407 32.13 -4.25 15.82
N TYR A 408 33.45 -4.12 15.71
CA TYR A 408 34.15 -2.86 15.97
C TYR A 408 34.80 -2.34 14.71
N PHE A 409 34.60 -1.07 14.41
CA PHE A 409 35.21 -0.40 13.26
C PHE A 409 36.01 0.81 13.71
N GLY A 410 37.22 0.99 13.16
CA GLY A 410 38.07 2.12 13.51
C GLY A 410 39.20 2.33 12.51
N ASP A 411 39.61 3.57 12.33
CA ASP A 411 40.74 3.92 11.44
C ASP A 411 41.98 4.24 12.27
N ARG A 412 43.13 3.67 11.91
CA ARG A 412 44.40 3.89 12.61
C ARG A 412 45.52 4.20 11.63
N PHE A 413 46.47 5.03 12.07
CA PHE A 413 47.72 5.25 11.38
C PHE A 413 48.89 4.85 12.27
N LEU A 414 49.73 3.96 11.78
CA LEU A 414 50.93 3.50 12.46
C LEU A 414 52.16 4.05 11.74
N GLY A 415 52.92 4.94 12.41
CA GLY A 415 54.15 5.51 11.85
C GLY A 415 55.35 4.55 11.85
N VAL A 416 55.27 3.50 12.65
CA VAL A 416 56.28 2.42 12.78
C VAL A 416 55.55 1.08 12.87
N SER A 417 56.27 -0.03 12.72
CA SER A 417 55.69 -1.34 13.00
C SER A 417 55.22 -1.41 14.46
N ALA A 418 54.02 -1.91 14.70
CA ALA A 418 53.44 -2.05 16.03
C ALA A 418 53.08 -3.51 16.31
N THR A 419 53.32 -3.95 17.55
CA THR A 419 52.85 -5.24 18.04
C THR A 419 51.47 -5.04 18.64
N VAL A 420 50.45 -5.60 17.98
CA VAL A 420 49.09 -5.62 18.50
C VAL A 420 48.97 -6.78 19.47
N ASN A 421 48.62 -6.50 20.72
CA ASN A 421 48.31 -7.51 21.74
C ASN A 421 46.80 -7.66 21.84
N VAL A 422 46.32 -8.90 21.79
CA VAL A 422 44.92 -9.25 21.97
C VAL A 422 44.75 -10.15 23.19
N HIS A 423 43.73 -9.86 23.99
CA HIS A 423 43.23 -10.73 25.04
C HIS A 423 41.70 -10.77 24.94
N HIS A 424 41.13 -11.95 24.82
CA HIS A 424 39.68 -12.08 24.64
C HIS A 424 39.15 -13.38 25.25
N ASP A 425 37.90 -13.34 25.67
CA ASP A 425 37.09 -14.52 25.94
C ASP A 425 36.37 -14.94 24.65
N ASP A 426 36.42 -16.21 24.33
CA ASP A 426 35.86 -16.87 23.15
C ASP A 426 36.42 -16.44 21.80
N GLY A 427 35.61 -15.75 21.01
CA GLY A 427 35.86 -15.56 19.59
C GLY A 427 36.34 -14.16 19.26
N LEU A 428 37.47 -14.05 18.56
CA LEU A 428 37.95 -12.79 17.99
C LEU A 428 38.50 -13.00 16.58
N ARG A 429 38.09 -12.12 15.66
CA ARG A 429 38.70 -11.96 14.35
C ARG A 429 39.02 -10.48 14.11
N VAL A 430 40.19 -10.21 13.51
CA VAL A 430 40.66 -8.85 13.24
C VAL A 430 41.05 -8.73 11.77
N TRP A 431 40.39 -7.82 11.06
CA TRP A 431 40.69 -7.47 9.68
C TRP A 431 41.16 -6.03 9.54
N SER A 432 41.91 -5.76 8.49
CA SER A 432 42.05 -4.42 7.94
C SER A 432 41.83 -4.43 6.44
N GLY A 433 40.82 -3.68 5.98
CA GLY A 433 40.28 -3.85 4.63
C GLY A 433 39.82 -5.30 4.43
N THR A 434 40.34 -5.98 3.41
CA THR A 434 40.04 -7.40 3.15
C THR A 434 41.02 -8.37 3.81
N ASN A 435 42.10 -7.87 4.43
CA ASN A 435 43.16 -8.72 4.99
C ASN A 435 42.79 -9.15 6.40
N LEU A 436 42.74 -10.46 6.63
CA LEU A 436 42.61 -11.06 7.95
C LEU A 436 44.00 -11.10 8.63
N TRP A 437 44.12 -10.43 9.77
CA TRP A 437 45.37 -10.34 10.53
C TRP A 437 45.42 -11.28 11.73
N TYR A 438 44.26 -11.58 12.31
CA TYR A 438 44.15 -12.46 13.47
C TYR A 438 42.81 -13.19 13.45
N GLU A 439 42.81 -14.47 13.75
CA GLU A 439 41.60 -15.29 13.88
C GLU A 439 41.77 -16.34 14.98
N SER A 440 40.84 -16.30 15.93
CA SER A 440 40.55 -17.38 16.87
C SER A 440 39.04 -17.38 17.07
N TRP A 441 38.31 -18.24 16.35
CA TRP A 441 36.84 -18.18 16.25
C TRP A 441 36.16 -19.46 16.74
N THR A 442 36.40 -19.79 18.00
CA THR A 442 35.88 -20.99 18.68
C THR A 442 35.52 -20.65 20.12
N ALA A 443 34.70 -21.47 20.78
CA ALA A 443 34.37 -21.31 22.20
C ALA A 443 34.14 -22.68 22.87
N PRO A 444 34.29 -22.81 24.20
CA PRO A 444 34.77 -21.78 25.12
C PRO A 444 36.31 -21.66 25.12
N GLN A 445 36.87 -20.44 25.25
CA GLN A 445 38.32 -20.26 25.39
C GLN A 445 38.71 -18.88 25.95
N ILE A 446 39.86 -18.77 26.63
CA ILE A 446 40.48 -17.47 26.92
C ILE A 446 41.82 -17.44 26.21
N VAL A 447 42.03 -16.44 25.36
CA VAL A 447 43.24 -16.36 24.53
C VAL A 447 43.98 -15.05 24.78
N THR A 448 45.30 -15.15 24.94
CA THR A 448 46.23 -14.01 24.88
C THR A 448 47.22 -14.26 23.77
N ASP A 449 47.28 -13.37 22.79
CA ASP A 449 48.17 -13.50 21.64
C ASP A 449 48.62 -12.13 21.12
N SER A 450 49.51 -12.12 20.13
CA SER A 450 49.95 -10.90 19.48
C SER A 450 50.30 -11.11 18.01
N PHE A 451 50.16 -10.05 17.22
CA PHE A 451 50.60 -10.02 15.83
C PHE A 451 51.22 -8.66 15.50
N VAL A 452 52.01 -8.59 14.43
CA VAL A 452 52.75 -7.38 14.06
C VAL A 452 52.12 -6.75 12.82
N LEU A 453 51.84 -5.45 12.92
CA LEU A 453 51.42 -4.62 11.80
C LEU A 453 52.59 -3.75 11.32
N PRO A 454 52.89 -3.69 10.03
CA PRO A 454 53.86 -2.73 9.49
C PRO A 454 53.37 -1.27 9.61
N PRO A 455 54.22 -0.26 9.36
CA PRO A 455 53.77 1.12 9.26
C PRO A 455 52.72 1.28 8.15
N GLY A 456 51.66 2.03 8.38
CA GLY A 456 50.60 2.24 7.41
C GLY A 456 49.27 2.74 8.00
N SER A 457 48.32 2.96 7.10
CA SER A 457 46.92 3.26 7.46
C SER A 457 46.10 1.99 7.44
N TYR A 458 45.29 1.81 8.48
CA TYR A 458 44.48 0.61 8.70
C TYR A 458 43.03 1.02 8.92
N ARG A 459 42.12 0.39 8.16
CA ARG A 459 40.67 0.44 8.38
C ARG A 459 40.25 -0.85 9.05
N PHE A 460 40.24 -0.87 10.37
CA PHE A 460 39.94 -2.06 11.14
C PHE A 460 38.45 -2.42 11.09
N ARG A 461 38.19 -3.72 10.97
CA ARG A 461 36.95 -4.37 11.38
C ARG A 461 37.34 -5.49 12.34
N LEU A 462 36.73 -5.56 13.50
CA LEU A 462 36.85 -6.69 14.40
C LEU A 462 35.49 -7.34 14.53
N GLU A 463 35.47 -8.65 14.68
CA GLU A 463 34.30 -9.41 15.10
C GLU A 463 34.66 -10.08 16.43
N TYR A 464 33.76 -9.99 17.40
CA TYR A 464 33.85 -10.63 18.70
C TYR A 464 32.55 -11.39 18.97
N PHE A 465 32.63 -12.55 19.64
CA PHE A 465 31.45 -13.16 20.23
C PHE A 465 31.75 -13.74 21.61
N GLU A 466 30.74 -13.72 22.46
CA GLU A 466 30.70 -14.31 23.81
C GLU A 466 29.75 -15.51 23.80
N HIS A 467 30.20 -16.65 24.30
CA HIS A 467 29.40 -17.85 24.47
C HIS A 467 28.78 -17.95 25.86
N GLN A 468 29.59 -17.89 26.92
CA GLN A 468 29.14 -18.04 28.30
C GLN A 468 30.16 -17.53 29.34
N GLY A 469 29.84 -16.42 29.98
CA GLY A 469 30.45 -15.85 31.20
C GLY A 469 31.97 -15.58 31.16
N GLY A 470 32.39 -14.43 31.68
CA GLY A 470 33.82 -14.06 31.72
C GLY A 470 34.19 -13.00 30.69
N GLU A 471 33.18 -12.42 30.05
CA GLU A 471 33.26 -11.59 28.87
C GLU A 471 34.30 -10.48 28.99
N GLN A 472 35.26 -10.51 28.07
CA GLN A 472 36.32 -9.52 28.01
C GLN A 472 36.91 -9.42 26.60
N LEU A 473 37.33 -8.21 26.25
CA LEU A 473 38.13 -7.93 25.08
C LEU A 473 39.12 -6.83 25.40
N GLN A 474 40.38 -7.07 25.08
CA GLN A 474 41.45 -6.10 25.08
C GLN A 474 42.22 -6.20 23.77
N MET A 475 42.34 -5.08 23.06
CA MET A 475 43.21 -4.90 21.90
C MET A 475 44.03 -3.62 22.11
N THR A 476 45.34 -3.77 22.21
CA THR A 476 46.32 -2.69 22.48
C THR A 476 47.50 -2.80 21.53
N TRP A 477 48.27 -1.73 21.34
CA TRP A 477 49.45 -1.70 20.45
C TRP A 477 50.53 -0.73 20.91
#